data_AF-A0A1S1LG81-F1
#
_entry.id   AF-A0A1S1LG81-F1
#
_cell.length_a   1.000
_cell.length_b   1.000
_cell.length_c   1.000
_cell.angle_alpha   90.00
_cell.angle_beta   90.00
_cell.angle_gamma   90.00
#
_symmetry.space_group_name_H-M   'P 1'
#
loop_
_entity.id
_entity.type
_entity.pdbx_description
1 polymer ?
#
loop_
_entity_poly.entity_id
_entity_poly.type
_entity_poly.pdbx_seq_one_letter_code
_entity_poly.pdbx_strand_id
1 'polypeptide(L)'
;MHADSKIFSDNEGASMSATSESQWPIPEGLSTQGRQAAETIRDFLVVKNLAFHGGGGRFYTPAEWAARGESWGKDSLLVVTHDGGDHAPCFNPDYESPELITALRDALRNAGVWSEQCTSWYTAIYPLPS
;
A
#
# COMPACT_ATOMS: atom_id res chain seq x y z
N MET A 1 29.77 -33.73 -35.48
CA MET A 1 29.47 -32.28 -35.51
C MET A 1 28.24 -32.06 -34.67
N HIS A 2 28.38 -31.27 -33.59
CA HIS A 2 27.36 -30.57 -32.79
C HIS A 2 26.19 -31.40 -32.22
N ALA A 3 26.12 -31.70 -30.91
CA ALA A 3 25.78 -30.79 -29.79
C ALA A 3 24.38 -30.14 -30.03
N ASP A 4 23.41 -30.12 -29.12
CA ASP A 4 23.47 -29.93 -27.67
C ASP A 4 22.14 -30.32 -27.02
N SER A 5 22.25 -30.76 -25.77
CA SER A 5 21.19 -30.84 -24.77
C SER A 5 20.57 -29.46 -24.52
N LYS A 6 19.24 -29.35 -24.45
CA LYS A 6 18.58 -28.21 -23.80
C LYS A 6 17.91 -28.66 -22.51
N ILE A 7 18.60 -28.28 -21.44
CA ILE A 7 18.19 -28.25 -20.04
C ILE A 7 16.90 -27.44 -19.93
N PHE A 8 15.85 -28.03 -19.34
CA PHE A 8 14.76 -27.26 -18.75
C PHE A 8 15.31 -26.61 -17.49
N SER A 9 15.55 -25.31 -17.54
CA SER A 9 15.92 -24.54 -16.36
C SER A 9 14.64 -24.02 -15.73
N ASP A 10 14.26 -24.61 -14.61
CA ASP A 10 13.43 -23.95 -13.61
C ASP A 10 14.14 -22.67 -13.18
N ASN A 11 13.55 -21.51 -13.45
CA ASN A 11 13.91 -20.29 -12.74
C ASN A 11 12.89 -19.17 -12.96
N GLU A 12 11.88 -19.04 -12.10
CA GLU A 12 11.28 -17.74 -11.78
C GLU A 12 11.06 -17.64 -10.28
N GLY A 13 12.17 -17.53 -9.57
CA GLY A 13 12.24 -17.24 -8.14
C GLY A 13 13.23 -16.11 -7.88
N ALA A 14 13.07 -14.96 -8.54
CA ALA A 14 13.76 -13.73 -8.17
C ALA A 14 13.06 -12.51 -8.76
N SER A 15 12.96 -11.44 -7.95
CA SER A 15 12.69 -10.05 -8.36
C SER A 15 11.23 -9.54 -8.37
N MET A 16 10.45 -9.78 -7.30
CA MET A 16 9.33 -8.88 -6.95
C MET A 16 9.69 -7.80 -5.91
N SER A 17 10.86 -7.90 -5.24
CA SER A 17 11.18 -7.04 -4.09
C SER A 17 11.81 -5.69 -4.44
N ALA A 18 12.49 -5.54 -5.59
CA ALA A 18 13.24 -4.32 -5.90
C ALA A 18 12.40 -3.23 -6.62
N THR A 19 11.36 -3.63 -7.36
CA THR A 19 10.48 -2.71 -8.10
C THR A 19 9.45 -2.05 -7.20
N SER A 20 8.95 -2.75 -6.18
CA SER A 20 7.93 -2.24 -5.25
C SER A 20 8.43 -1.16 -4.32
N GLU A 21 9.66 -1.29 -3.78
CA GLU A 21 10.28 -0.26 -2.94
C GLU A 21 10.44 1.07 -3.68
N SER A 22 10.73 1.01 -4.99
CA SER A 22 10.87 2.21 -5.82
C SER A 22 9.54 2.92 -6.13
N GLN A 23 8.43 2.19 -6.16
CA GLN A 23 7.10 2.74 -6.49
C GLN A 23 6.33 3.23 -5.26
N TRP A 24 6.56 2.62 -4.10
CA TRP A 24 5.89 2.95 -2.84
C TRP A 24 6.92 3.13 -1.72
N PRO A 25 7.64 4.26 -1.69
CA PRO A 25 8.60 4.54 -0.63
C PRO A 25 7.88 4.63 0.72
N ILE A 26 8.37 3.88 1.70
CA ILE A 26 7.86 3.92 3.08
C ILE A 26 8.65 4.98 3.85
N PRO A 27 8.01 6.04 4.37
CA PRO A 27 8.72 7.12 5.01
C PRO A 27 9.44 6.67 6.28
N GLU A 28 10.58 7.30 6.54
CA GLU A 28 11.26 7.18 7.83
C GLU A 28 10.44 7.88 8.93
N GLY A 29 10.57 7.43 10.18
CA GLY A 29 9.84 8.04 11.32
C GLY A 29 8.43 7.51 11.57
N LEU A 30 7.92 6.55 10.78
CA LEU A 30 6.75 5.77 11.18
C LEU A 30 7.04 4.99 12.46
N SER A 31 6.01 4.80 13.30
CA SER A 31 6.05 3.81 14.38
C SER A 31 6.21 2.39 13.81
N THR A 32 6.59 1.42 14.64
CA THR A 32 6.70 0.01 14.21
C THR A 32 5.40 -0.48 13.56
N GLN A 33 4.25 -0.17 14.16
CA GLN A 33 2.95 -0.57 13.62
C GLN A 33 2.57 0.20 12.35
N GLY A 34 2.92 1.50 12.26
CA GLY A 34 2.72 2.28 11.04
C GLY A 34 3.54 1.76 9.85
N ARG A 35 4.79 1.35 10.11
CA ARG A 35 5.64 0.70 9.11
C ARG A 35 5.06 -0.63 8.64
N GLN A 36 4.62 -1.48 9.58
CA GLN A 36 3.97 -2.75 9.26
C GLN A 36 2.70 -2.54 8.42
N ALA A 37 1.91 -1.50 8.71
CA ALA A 37 0.75 -1.14 7.91
C ALA A 37 1.14 -0.73 6.48
N ALA A 38 2.17 0.11 6.32
CA ALA A 38 2.66 0.53 5.00
C ALA A 38 3.17 -0.64 4.17
N GLU A 39 3.92 -1.56 4.80
CA GLU A 39 4.40 -2.81 4.18
C GLU A 39 3.22 -3.68 3.73
N THR A 40 2.23 -3.89 4.61
CA THR A 40 1.01 -4.66 4.30
C THR A 40 0.28 -4.10 3.08
N ILE A 41 0.10 -2.77 3.02
CA ILE A 41 -0.56 -2.10 1.89
C ILE A 41 0.27 -2.27 0.62
N ARG A 42 1.57 -1.96 0.68
CA ARG A 42 2.47 -2.07 -0.48
C ARG A 42 2.47 -3.48 -1.06
N ASP A 43 2.61 -4.49 -0.22
CA ASP A 43 2.66 -5.88 -0.64
C ASP A 43 1.32 -6.31 -1.25
N PHE A 44 0.20 -5.89 -0.67
CA PHE A 44 -1.13 -6.10 -1.23
C PHE A 44 -1.26 -5.49 -2.64
N LEU A 45 -0.85 -4.23 -2.82
CA LEU A 45 -0.93 -3.54 -4.10
C LEU A 45 -0.05 -4.23 -5.17
N VAL A 46 1.14 -4.69 -4.80
CA VAL A 46 2.03 -5.43 -5.71
C VAL A 46 1.40 -6.76 -6.13
N VAL A 47 0.93 -7.55 -5.16
CA VAL A 47 0.29 -8.85 -5.43
C VAL A 47 -0.95 -8.72 -6.31
N LYS A 48 -1.69 -7.60 -6.18
CA LYS A 48 -2.88 -7.31 -6.99
C LYS A 48 -2.58 -6.61 -8.32
N ASN A 49 -1.32 -6.29 -8.60
CA ASN A 49 -0.90 -5.49 -9.76
C ASN A 49 -1.60 -4.10 -9.81
N LEU A 50 -1.72 -3.45 -8.64
CA LEU A 50 -2.33 -2.13 -8.43
C LEU A 50 -1.32 -1.09 -7.91
N ALA A 51 -0.02 -1.39 -7.98
CA ALA A 51 1.02 -0.53 -7.41
C ALA A 51 1.28 0.76 -8.22
N PHE A 52 0.70 0.89 -9.41
CA PHE A 52 0.85 2.10 -10.22
C PHE A 52 0.04 3.26 -9.62
N HIS A 53 0.73 4.27 -9.11
CA HIS A 53 0.11 5.33 -8.31
C HIS A 53 -0.24 6.62 -9.09
N GLY A 54 -0.05 6.64 -10.42
CA GLY A 54 -0.51 7.70 -11.36
C GLY A 54 -0.02 9.14 -11.11
N GLY A 55 0.83 9.35 -10.09
CA GLY A 55 1.37 10.65 -9.65
C GLY A 55 0.80 11.16 -8.32
N GLY A 56 -0.30 10.60 -7.82
CA GLY A 56 -0.97 11.06 -6.59
C GLY A 56 -0.75 10.19 -5.36
N GLY A 57 -0.50 8.89 -5.55
CA GLY A 57 -0.38 7.96 -4.43
C GLY A 57 0.95 8.05 -3.69
N ARG A 58 0.88 8.19 -2.36
CA ARG A 58 2.03 8.29 -1.45
C ARG A 58 1.66 7.96 -0.01
N PHE A 59 2.61 7.39 0.72
CA PHE A 59 2.61 7.24 2.17
C PHE A 59 3.18 8.47 2.89
N TYR A 60 2.53 8.86 3.98
CA TYR A 60 2.97 9.94 4.87
C TYR A 60 3.01 9.46 6.32
N THR A 61 4.02 9.89 7.06
CA THR A 61 3.93 9.90 8.52
C THR A 61 2.87 10.91 8.97
N PRO A 62 2.28 10.74 10.17
CA PRO A 62 1.37 11.75 10.72
C PRO A 62 2.05 13.12 10.90
N ALA A 63 3.36 13.14 11.18
CA ALA A 63 4.15 14.37 11.29
C ALA A 63 4.32 15.09 9.94
N GLU A 64 4.66 14.37 8.86
CA GLU A 64 4.72 14.93 7.50
C GLU A 64 3.34 15.43 7.06
N TRP A 65 2.28 14.70 7.40
CA TRP A 65 0.91 15.07 7.09
C TRP A 65 0.49 16.37 7.79
N ALA A 66 0.81 16.50 9.08
CA ALA A 66 0.59 17.73 9.84
C ALA A 66 1.43 18.89 9.28
N ALA A 67 2.69 18.65 8.91
CA ALA A 67 3.58 19.67 8.34
C ALA A 67 3.09 20.19 6.97
N ARG A 68 2.38 19.35 6.20
CA ARG A 68 1.69 19.74 4.96
C ARG A 68 0.53 20.72 5.21
N GLY A 69 0.04 20.84 6.44
CA GLY A 69 -1.06 21.73 6.84
C GLY A 69 -2.43 21.04 6.92
N GLU A 70 -2.48 19.71 6.84
CA GLU A 70 -3.73 18.96 6.90
C GLU A 70 -4.27 18.87 8.33
N SER A 71 -5.58 19.06 8.50
CA SER A 71 -6.21 19.14 9.83
C SER A 71 -6.57 17.78 10.43
N TRP A 72 -6.75 16.75 9.59
CA TRP A 72 -7.30 15.44 9.96
C TRP A 72 -6.29 14.33 9.67
N GLY A 73 -6.39 13.18 10.35
CA GLY A 73 -5.46 12.06 10.18
C GLY A 73 -4.12 12.21 10.90
N LYS A 74 -3.95 13.25 11.73
CA LYS A 74 -2.71 13.53 12.49
C LYS A 74 -2.46 12.56 13.65
N ASP A 75 -3.51 11.90 14.14
CA ASP A 75 -3.43 10.91 15.21
C ASP A 75 -3.44 9.46 14.67
N SER A 76 -3.24 9.30 13.36
CA SER A 76 -3.15 8.01 12.69
C SER A 76 -1.77 7.38 12.86
N LEU A 77 -1.61 6.13 12.42
CA LEU A 77 -0.30 5.46 12.29
C LEU A 77 0.37 5.78 10.96
N LEU A 78 -0.43 6.02 9.93
CA LEU A 78 -0.02 6.19 8.53
C LEU A 78 -1.15 6.90 7.79
N VAL A 79 -0.79 7.79 6.86
CA VAL A 79 -1.72 8.33 5.87
C VAL A 79 -1.34 7.85 4.47
N VAL A 80 -2.34 7.44 3.70
CA VAL A 80 -2.20 7.01 2.30
C VAL A 80 -3.03 7.93 1.42
N THR A 81 -2.36 8.62 0.51
CA THR A 81 -3.04 9.31 -0.60
C THR A 81 -3.31 8.32 -1.72
N HIS A 82 -4.49 8.40 -2.33
CA HIS A 82 -4.93 7.39 -3.28
C HIS A 82 -5.62 7.89 -4.55
N ASP A 83 -5.76 9.21 -4.70
CA ASP A 83 -6.33 9.76 -5.91
C ASP A 83 -5.43 9.55 -7.15
N GLY A 84 -6.06 9.24 -8.27
CA GLY A 84 -5.43 9.13 -9.59
C GLY A 84 -4.54 7.89 -9.83
N GLY A 85 -4.46 6.93 -8.90
CA GLY A 85 -3.72 5.67 -9.09
C GLY A 85 -4.61 4.44 -9.20
N ASP A 86 -4.06 3.33 -9.69
CA ASP A 86 -4.76 2.05 -9.84
C ASP A 86 -5.20 1.47 -8.49
N HIS A 87 -4.58 1.91 -7.40
CA HIS A 87 -4.92 1.55 -6.02
C HIS A 87 -6.11 2.32 -5.44
N ALA A 88 -6.58 3.39 -6.09
CA ALA A 88 -7.72 4.19 -5.61
C ALA A 88 -8.95 3.34 -5.23
N PRO A 89 -9.35 2.32 -6.01
CA PRO A 89 -10.50 1.48 -5.70
C PRO A 89 -10.34 0.62 -4.43
N CYS A 90 -9.12 0.44 -3.92
CA CYS A 90 -8.91 -0.24 -2.64
C CYS A 90 -9.31 0.63 -1.43
N PHE A 91 -9.39 1.94 -1.62
CA PHE A 91 -9.58 2.92 -0.54
C PHE A 91 -10.84 3.77 -0.68
N ASN A 92 -11.32 3.99 -1.90
CA ASN A 92 -12.47 4.84 -2.18
C ASN A 92 -13.67 4.02 -2.72
N PRO A 93 -14.76 3.89 -1.95
CA PRO A 93 -16.00 3.22 -2.36
C PRO A 93 -16.66 3.80 -3.63
N ASP A 94 -16.37 5.05 -4.00
CA ASP A 94 -16.92 5.68 -5.21
C ASP A 94 -16.46 4.99 -6.51
N TYR A 95 -15.39 4.17 -6.44
CA TYR A 95 -14.92 3.35 -7.56
C TYR A 95 -15.64 1.99 -7.67
N GLU A 96 -16.68 1.76 -6.86
CA GLU A 96 -17.59 0.61 -6.95
C GLU A 96 -16.88 -0.77 -6.98
N SER A 97 -15.75 -0.89 -6.30
CA SER A 97 -14.93 -2.11 -6.23
C SER A 97 -14.91 -2.72 -4.81
N PRO A 98 -16.06 -3.16 -4.27
CA PRO A 98 -16.20 -3.60 -2.88
C PRO A 98 -15.32 -4.81 -2.52
N GLU A 99 -14.98 -5.66 -3.49
CA GLU A 99 -14.09 -6.81 -3.33
C GLU A 99 -12.64 -6.39 -3.05
N LEU A 100 -12.15 -5.31 -3.67
CA LEU A 100 -10.81 -4.79 -3.41
C LEU A 100 -10.74 -4.13 -2.03
N ILE A 101 -11.77 -3.36 -1.67
CA ILE A 101 -11.90 -2.75 -0.34
C ILE A 101 -11.92 -3.83 0.74
N THR A 102 -12.71 -4.88 0.54
CA THR A 102 -12.82 -6.00 1.50
C THR A 102 -11.50 -6.74 1.62
N ALA A 103 -10.85 -7.06 0.50
CA ALA A 103 -9.57 -7.76 0.50
C ALA A 103 -8.46 -6.97 1.20
N LEU A 104 -8.38 -5.65 0.96
CA LEU A 104 -7.42 -4.80 1.66
C LEU A 104 -7.76 -4.69 3.16
N ARG A 105 -9.04 -4.54 3.51
CA ARG A 105 -9.50 -4.49 4.91
C ARG A 105 -9.11 -5.76 5.66
N ASP A 106 -9.28 -6.94 5.05
CA ASP A 106 -8.89 -8.20 5.68
C ASP A 106 -7.37 -8.31 5.87
N ALA A 107 -6.57 -7.85 4.90
CA ALA A 107 -5.12 -7.79 5.03
C ALA A 107 -4.69 -6.86 6.20
N LEU A 108 -5.28 -5.68 6.29
CA LEU A 108 -5.03 -4.71 7.36
C LEU A 108 -5.47 -5.25 8.73
N ARG A 109 -6.63 -5.91 8.82
CA ARG A 109 -7.11 -6.52 10.07
C ARG A 109 -6.13 -7.57 10.59
N ASN A 110 -5.57 -8.39 9.70
CA ASN A 110 -4.55 -9.39 10.07
C ASN A 110 -3.25 -8.74 10.59
N ALA A 111 -2.96 -7.51 10.16
CA ALA A 111 -1.86 -6.68 10.68
C ALA A 111 -2.24 -5.88 11.95
N GLY A 112 -3.45 -6.06 12.49
CA GLY A 112 -3.91 -5.37 13.70
C GLY A 112 -4.20 -3.88 13.49
N VAL A 113 -4.55 -3.48 12.27
CA VAL A 113 -4.90 -2.09 11.92
C VAL A 113 -6.18 -2.04 11.09
N TRP A 114 -6.77 -0.85 10.94
CA TRP A 114 -7.91 -0.62 10.05
C TRP A 114 -7.76 0.70 9.30
N SER A 115 -8.44 0.81 8.16
CA SER A 115 -8.44 1.99 7.30
C SER A 115 -9.73 2.79 7.43
N GLU A 116 -9.57 4.11 7.58
CA GLU A 116 -10.65 5.10 7.52
C GLU A 116 -10.50 5.93 6.26
N GLN A 117 -11.46 5.85 5.34
CA GLN A 117 -11.54 6.83 4.26
C GLN A 117 -11.93 8.18 4.88
N CYS A 118 -11.01 9.14 4.89
CA CYS A 118 -11.30 10.46 5.44
C CYS A 118 -11.92 11.38 4.38
N THR A 119 -11.43 11.32 3.15
CA THR A 119 -11.98 12.03 1.98
C THR A 119 -11.86 11.16 0.73
N SER A 120 -12.30 11.66 -0.41
CA SER A 120 -12.19 10.94 -1.69
C SER A 120 -10.75 10.71 -2.17
N TRP A 121 -9.74 11.38 -1.58
CA TRP A 121 -8.36 11.37 -2.07
C TRP A 121 -7.32 10.84 -1.07
N TYR A 122 -7.70 10.61 0.20
CA TYR A 122 -6.81 9.98 1.18
C TYR A 122 -7.54 9.15 2.24
N THR A 123 -6.77 8.25 2.85
CA THR A 123 -7.18 7.32 3.89
C THR A 123 -6.18 7.35 5.04
N ALA A 124 -6.67 7.40 6.27
CA ALA A 124 -5.87 7.26 7.48
C ALA A 124 -5.91 5.81 7.99
N ILE A 125 -4.80 5.32 8.52
CA ILE A 125 -4.69 3.98 9.10
C ILE A 125 -4.54 4.09 10.61
N TYR A 126 -5.34 3.35 11.36
CA TYR A 126 -5.35 3.38 12.83
C TYR A 126 -5.15 1.98 13.41
N PRO A 127 -4.74 1.87 14.69
CA PRO A 127 -4.74 0.61 15.40
C PRO A 127 -6.15 0.01 15.41
N LEU A 128 -6.26 -1.32 15.26
CA LEU A 128 -7.52 -2.01 15.44
C LEU A 128 -7.97 -1.81 16.90
N PRO A 129 -9.26 -1.46 17.15
CA PRO A 129 -9.77 -1.37 18.51
C PRO A 129 -9.61 -2.71 19.23
N SER A 130 -9.13 -2.66 20.47
CA SER A 130 -9.00 -3.81 21.38
C SER A 130 -10.35 -4.30 21.88
#